data_AF-A0A497DWE3-F1
#
_entry.id   AF-A0A497DWE3-F1
#
_cell.length_a   1.000
_cell.length_b   1.000
_cell.length_c   1.000
_cell.angle_alpha   90.00
_cell.angle_beta   90.00
_cell.angle_gamma   90.00
#
_symmetry.space_group_name_H-M   'P 1'
#
loop_
_entity.id
_entity.type
_entity.pdbx_description
1 polymer ?
#
loop_
_entity_poly.entity_id
_entity_poly.type
_entity_poly.pdbx_seq_one_letter_code
_entity_poly.pdbx_strand_id
1 'polypeptide(L)' 'MIKVGDTGRIYIMADLFNVLNSAIENRRYQKDHGDYYVYPDASMNVFVPNPNDYALNEILNPRVLRLGVRFQF' A
#
# COMPACT_ATOMS: atom_id res chain seq x y z
N MET A 1 28.65 -31.83 36.81
CA MET A 1 29.08 -31.28 35.50
C MET A 1 27.81 -30.88 34.74
N ILE A 2 27.46 -29.59 34.78
CA ILE A 2 26.26 -29.07 34.10
C ILE A 2 26.64 -28.86 32.63
N LYS A 3 25.89 -29.49 31.71
CA LYS A 3 26.12 -29.39 30.26
C LYS A 3 25.98 -27.93 29.83
N VAL A 4 27.06 -27.32 29.36
CA VAL A 4 27.11 -25.93 28.83
C VAL A 4 26.48 -25.83 27.42
N GLY A 5 25.66 -26.81 27.03
CA GLY A 5 25.09 -26.93 25.68
C GLY A 5 23.67 -26.38 25.52
N ASP A 6 22.89 -26.28 26.60
CA ASP A 6 21.47 -25.88 26.54
C ASP A 6 21.27 -24.38 26.80
N THR A 7 22.17 -23.54 26.28
CA THR A 7 21.97 -22.09 26.40
C THR A 7 21.12 -21.61 25.24
N GLY A 8 19.80 -21.77 25.38
CA GLY A 8 18.84 -21.25 24.43
C GLY A 8 19.03 -19.75 24.18
N ARG A 9 18.71 -19.27 22.98
CA ARG A 9 18.82 -17.86 22.59
C ARG A 9 17.45 -17.18 22.61
N ILE A 10 17.38 -16.00 23.19
CA ILE A 10 16.20 -15.14 23.16
C ILE A 10 16.49 -13.96 22.23
N TYR A 11 15.64 -13.78 21.22
CA TYR A 11 15.71 -12.65 20.30
C TYR A 11 14.50 -11.74 20.55
N ILE A 12 14.76 -10.45 20.78
CA ILE A 12 13.74 -9.42 20.91
C ILE A 12 13.75 -8.59 19.62
N MET A 13 12.58 -8.31 19.07
CA MET A 13 12.40 -7.61 17.80
C MET A 13 11.41 -6.46 17.96
N ALA A 14 11.70 -5.34 17.31
CA ALA A 14 10.83 -4.19 17.22
C ALA A 14 10.81 -3.69 15.77
N ASP A 15 9.63 -3.76 15.14
CA ASP A 15 9.43 -3.30 13.77
C ASP A 15 8.48 -2.08 13.77
N LEU A 16 8.88 -0.99 13.12
CA LEU A 16 8.01 0.15 12.85
C LEU A 16 7.71 0.24 11.36
N PHE A 17 6.43 0.40 11.02
CA PHE A 17 5.95 0.59 9.65
C PHE A 17 5.31 1.97 9.49
N ASN A 18 5.53 2.57 8.32
CA ASN A 18 5.06 3.90 7.95
C ASN A 18 5.40 5.02 8.96
N VAL A 19 6.67 5.11 9.37
CA VAL A 19 7.16 6.08 10.37
C VAL A 19 6.84 7.52 9.99
N LEU A 20 6.98 7.86 8.71
CA LEU A 20 6.79 9.22 8.19
C LEU A 20 5.35 9.52 7.75
N ASN A 21 4.39 8.64 8.03
CA ASN A 21 3.00 8.79 7.63
C ASN A 21 2.85 9.08 6.12
N SER A 22 3.57 8.32 5.30
CA SER A 22 3.51 8.42 3.84
C SER A 22 2.26 7.71 3.32
N ALA A 23 1.65 8.28 2.27
CA ALA A 23 0.60 7.63 1.50
C ALA A 23 1.26 6.73 0.44
N ILE A 24 1.56 5.49 0.82
CA ILE A 24 2.16 4.51 -0.09
C ILE A 24 1.05 3.96 -0.99
N GLU A 25 1.23 4.11 -2.30
CA GLU A 25 0.31 3.58 -3.30
C GLU A 25 0.34 2.05 -3.29
N ASN A 26 -0.82 1.42 -3.08
CA ASN A 26 -1.01 -0.02 -3.27
C ASN A 26 -1.51 -0.32 -4.68
N ARG A 27 -2.52 0.44 -5.11
CA ARG A 27 -3.20 0.26 -6.39
C ARG A 27 -3.85 1.56 -6.86
N ARG A 28 -3.91 1.71 -8.17
CA ARG A 28 -4.52 2.85 -8.87
C ARG A 28 -5.48 2.36 -9.94
N TYR A 29 -6.46 3.17 -10.28
CA TYR A 29 -7.30 2.93 -11.45
C TYR A 29 -6.47 2.98 -12.73
N GLN A 30 -6.95 2.28 -13.77
CA GLN A 30 -6.35 2.35 -15.09
C GLN A 30 -6.33 3.80 -15.56
N LYS A 31 -5.28 4.17 -16.30
CA LYS A 31 -5.23 5.45 -16.96
C LYS A 31 -6.23 5.45 -18.11
N ASP A 32 -7.31 6.19 -17.91
CA ASP A 32 -8.45 6.28 -18.80
C ASP A 32 -9.04 7.67 -18.60
N HIS A 33 -8.76 8.56 -19.55
CA HIS A 33 -9.16 9.96 -19.45
C HIS A 33 -10.67 10.17 -19.59
N GLY A 34 -11.39 9.19 -20.13
CA GLY A 34 -12.82 9.27 -20.44
C GLY A 34 -13.11 9.20 -21.94
N ASP A 35 -14.38 9.40 -22.28
CA ASP A 35 -14.91 9.16 -23.61
C ASP A 35 -15.21 10.46 -24.37
N TYR A 36 -14.95 10.47 -25.67
CA TYR A 36 -15.32 11.57 -26.57
C TYR A 36 -16.49 11.14 -27.46
N TYR A 37 -17.62 11.84 -27.33
CA TYR A 37 -18.81 11.59 -28.12
C TYR A 37 -18.83 12.51 -29.35
N VAL A 38 -18.95 11.89 -30.52
CA VAL A 38 -19.06 12.57 -31.81
C VAL A 38 -20.51 12.52 -32.29
N TYR A 39 -21.10 13.69 -32.51
CA TYR A 39 -22.44 13.86 -33.04
C TYR A 39 -22.42 14.40 -34.47
N PRO A 40 -23.53 14.26 -35.22
CA PRO A 40 -23.62 14.82 -36.58
C PRO A 40 -23.42 16.34 -36.64
N ASP A 41 -23.84 17.05 -35.58
CA ASP A 41 -23.52 18.46 -35.37
C ASP A 41 -22.26 18.56 -34.50
N ALA A 42 -21.17 19.08 -35.08
CA ALA A 42 -19.88 19.21 -34.40
C ALA A 42 -19.94 20.12 -33.17
N SER A 43 -20.90 21.05 -33.09
CA SER A 43 -21.10 21.91 -31.92
C SER A 43 -21.63 21.16 -30.70
N MET A 44 -22.19 19.96 -30.91
CA MET A 44 -22.70 19.09 -29.85
C MET A 44 -21.65 18.09 -29.34
N ASN A 45 -20.49 17.97 -30.01
CA ASN A 45 -19.45 17.06 -29.57
C ASN A 45 -19.03 17.37 -28.13
N VAL A 46 -18.92 16.33 -27.31
CA VAL A 46 -18.63 16.50 -25.88
C VAL A 46 -17.62 15.47 -25.41
N PHE A 47 -16.66 15.94 -24.62
CA PHE A 47 -15.76 15.09 -23.86
C PHE A 47 -16.34 14.86 -22.47
N VAL A 48 -16.46 13.60 -22.06
CA VAL A 48 -16.92 13.20 -20.73
C VAL A 48 -15.72 12.62 -19.97
N PRO A 49 -15.11 13.37 -19.04
CA PRO A 49 -13.93 12.90 -18.32
C PRO A 49 -14.30 11.77 -17.36
N ASN A 50 -13.40 10.78 -17.22
CA ASN A 50 -13.53 9.76 -16.20
C ASN A 50 -13.08 10.34 -14.83
N PRO A 51 -13.96 10.40 -13.81
CA PRO A 51 -13.61 10.96 -12.50
C PRO A 51 -12.56 10.14 -11.74
N ASN A 52 -12.39 8.86 -12.12
CA ASN A 52 -11.43 7.96 -11.51
C ASN A 52 -10.13 7.86 -12.33
N ASP A 53 -9.95 8.68 -13.38
CA ASP A 53 -8.76 8.63 -14.22
C ASP A 53 -7.50 8.72 -13.38
N TYR A 54 -6.73 7.63 -13.38
CA TYR A 54 -5.46 7.54 -12.69
C TYR A 54 -5.49 7.91 -11.20
N ALA A 55 -6.68 7.84 -10.58
CA ALA A 55 -6.89 8.12 -9.17
C ALA A 55 -6.38 6.93 -8.32
N LEU A 56 -5.87 7.24 -7.12
CA LEU A 56 -5.47 6.21 -6.16
C LEU A 56 -6.71 5.43 -5.70
N ASN A 57 -6.71 4.12 -5.93
CA ASN A 57 -7.78 3.23 -5.50
C ASN A 57 -7.55 2.76 -4.06
N GLU A 58 -6.32 2.39 -3.74
CA GLU A 58 -5.95 1.85 -2.44
C GLU A 58 -4.62 2.44 -1.96
N ILE A 59 -4.62 2.94 -0.73
CA ILE A 59 -3.44 3.46 -0.05
C ILE A 59 -3.06 2.48 1.06
N LEU A 60 -1.84 1.94 1.00
CA LEU A 60 -1.30 1.09 2.05
C LEU A 60 -0.79 1.98 3.19
N ASN A 61 -1.67 2.30 4.15
CA ASN A 61 -1.30 3.11 5.33
C ASN A 61 -1.34 2.33 6.66
N PRO A 62 -0.57 1.24 6.85
CA PRO A 62 -0.38 0.65 8.16
C PRO A 62 0.67 1.48 8.92
N ARG A 63 0.21 2.40 9.77
CA ARG A 63 1.06 2.94 10.85
C ARG A 63 1.02 1.97 12.01
N VAL A 64 1.96 1.03 12.02
CA VAL A 64 1.96 -0.10 12.95
C VAL A 64 3.31 -0.23 13.63
N LEU A 65 3.26 -0.45 14.95
CA LEU A 65 4.40 -0.92 15.75
C LEU A 65 4.16 -2.39 16.09
N ARG A 66 5.15 -3.24 15.83
CA ARG A 66 5.12 -4.65 16.21
C ARG A 66 6.29 -4.97 17.11
N LEU A 67 5.99 -5.62 18.22
CA LEU A 67 6.99 -6.14 19.16
C LEU A 67 6.92 -7.67 19.13
N GLY A 68 8.08 -8.33 19.09
CA GLY A 68 8.18 -9.78 19.01
C GLY A 68 9.29 -10.34 19.89
N VAL A 69 9.08 -11.56 20.39
CA VAL A 69 10.09 -12.33 21.11
C VAL A 69 10.16 -13.71 20.48
N ARG A 70 11.38 -14.19 20.18
CA ARG A 70 11.63 -15.54 19.65
C ARG A 70 12.57 -16.28 20.58
N PHE A 71 12.15 -17.48 20.98
CA PHE A 71 12.95 -18.41 21.74
C PHE A 71 13.53 -19.47 20.81
N GLN A 72 14.82 -19.76 20.94
CA GLN A 72 15.51 -20.86 20.29
C GLN A 72 16.03 -21.77 21.39
N PHE A 73 15.50 -22.98 21.46
CA PHE A 73 15.87 -24.01 22.43
C PHE A 73 16.90 -24.96 21.81
#